data_AF-A0A0N4XNL0-F1
#
_entry.id   AF-A0A0N4XNL0-F1
#
_cell.length_a   1.000
_cell.length_b   1.000
_cell.length_c   1.000
_cell.angle_alpha   90.00
_cell.angle_beta   90.00
_cell.angle_gamma   90.00
#
_symmetry.space_group_name_H-M   'P 1'
#
loop_
_entity.id
_entity.type
_entity.pdbx_description
1 polymer ?
#
loop_
_entity_poly.entity_id
_entity_poly.type
_entity_poly.pdbx_seq_one_letter_code
_entity_poly.pdbx_strand_id
1 'polypeptide(L)'
;MNGDRLPMRLQVGYISFSAHTDFQQTLTFVKQLKPPHMVLVHGEMHEMSRLKAGILRSFEEENLSIEIHNPRNTDTVRLQFQGVRKAKVVGALAIKSNKVGDVVSGILIKRNFNYQVVDPKELT
;
A
#
# COMPACT_ATOMS: atom_id res chain seq x y z
N MET A 1 -20.37 -17.68 -40.30
CA MET A 1 -20.22 -16.21 -40.18
C MET A 1 -19.43 -15.75 -41.39
N ASN A 2 -20.06 -15.13 -42.39
CA ASN A 2 -19.44 -14.90 -43.71
C ASN A 2 -18.67 -13.57 -43.83
N GLY A 3 -18.57 -12.78 -42.76
CA GLY A 3 -17.76 -11.55 -42.74
C GLY A 3 -18.33 -10.37 -43.54
N ASP A 4 -19.59 -10.46 -43.98
CA ASP A 4 -20.24 -9.42 -44.78
C ASP A 4 -20.40 -8.11 -43.98
N ARG A 5 -20.06 -6.99 -44.61
CA ARG A 5 -20.17 -5.66 -44.01
C ARG A 5 -21.60 -5.14 -44.13
N LEU A 6 -22.24 -4.86 -42.99
CA LEU A 6 -23.58 -4.28 -42.93
C LEU A 6 -23.54 -2.77 -42.62
N PRO A 7 -24.38 -1.95 -43.27
CA PRO A 7 -24.45 -0.53 -42.98
C PRO A 7 -25.11 -0.28 -41.61
N MET A 8 -24.45 0.52 -40.75
CA MET A 8 -24.96 0.90 -39.43
C MET A 8 -25.93 2.09 -39.59
N ARG A 9 -27.24 1.79 -39.54
CA ARG A 9 -28.34 2.77 -39.81
C ARG A 9 -29.00 3.30 -38.53
N LEU A 10 -28.39 3.09 -37.37
CA LEU A 10 -28.92 3.51 -36.07
C LEU A 10 -28.02 4.58 -35.44
N GLN A 11 -28.55 5.36 -34.51
CA GLN A 11 -27.72 6.26 -33.70
C GLN A 11 -27.20 5.49 -32.49
N VAL A 12 -25.88 5.45 -32.30
CA VAL A 12 -25.26 4.81 -31.14
C VAL A 12 -25.01 5.88 -30.08
N GLY A 13 -25.73 5.79 -28.96
CA GLY A 13 -25.47 6.60 -27.77
C GLY A 13 -24.66 5.82 -26.74
N TYR A 14 -23.71 6.47 -26.08
CA TYR A 14 -22.97 5.89 -24.96
C TYR A 14 -23.43 6.54 -23.66
N ILE A 15 -24.03 5.75 -22.78
CA ILE A 15 -24.47 6.18 -21.44
C ILE A 15 -23.75 5.27 -20.44
N SER A 16 -22.90 5.86 -19.59
CA SER A 16 -22.12 5.10 -18.60
C SER A 16 -22.95 4.88 -17.34
N PHE A 17 -23.28 3.62 -17.06
CA PHE A 17 -23.80 3.16 -15.76
C PHE A 17 -22.73 2.44 -14.93
N SER A 18 -21.46 2.65 -15.29
CA SER A 18 -20.32 2.01 -14.66
C SER A 18 -20.31 2.35 -13.16
N ALA A 19 -20.44 1.34 -12.29
CA ALA A 19 -20.32 1.50 -10.84
C ALA A 19 -18.85 1.64 -10.40
N HIS A 20 -18.04 2.33 -11.21
CA HIS A 20 -16.66 2.64 -10.92
C HIS A 20 -16.58 4.01 -10.24
N THR A 21 -15.56 4.18 -9.41
CA THR A 21 -15.31 5.46 -8.76
C THR A 21 -14.89 6.49 -9.79
N ASP A 22 -15.42 7.71 -9.67
CA ASP A 22 -14.96 8.84 -10.48
C ASP A 22 -13.65 9.44 -9.91
N PHE A 23 -13.12 10.44 -10.60
CA PHE A 23 -11.90 11.14 -10.19
C PHE A 23 -12.04 11.79 -8.80
N GLN A 24 -13.18 12.42 -8.52
CA GLN A 24 -13.38 13.15 -7.26
C GLN A 24 -13.46 12.19 -6.07
N GLN A 25 -14.22 11.10 -6.21
CA GLN A 25 -14.32 10.04 -5.21
C GLN A 25 -12.96 9.41 -4.93
N THR A 26 -12.19 9.10 -5.98
CA THR A 26 -10.84 8.54 -5.84
C THR A 26 -9.90 9.53 -5.16
N LEU A 27 -9.92 10.81 -5.55
CA LEU A 27 -9.10 11.85 -4.95
C LEU A 27 -9.43 12.05 -3.46
N THR A 28 -10.72 12.13 -3.11
CA THR A 28 -11.17 12.25 -1.72
C THR A 28 -10.68 11.07 -0.89
N PHE A 29 -10.80 9.84 -1.41
CA PHE A 29 -10.33 8.65 -0.73
C PHE A 29 -8.82 8.67 -0.47
N VAL A 30 -8.02 9.03 -1.48
CA VAL A 30 -6.55 9.10 -1.35
C VAL A 30 -6.14 10.22 -0.39
N LYS A 31 -6.83 11.38 -0.42
CA LYS A 31 -6.59 12.49 0.53
C LYS A 31 -6.93 12.14 1.98
N GLN A 32 -7.94 11.30 2.20
CA GLN A 32 -8.29 10.85 3.55
C GLN A 32 -7.23 9.89 4.11
N LEU A 33 -6.71 8.99 3.28
CA LEU A 33 -5.71 8.00 3.72
C LEU A 33 -4.29 8.56 3.81
N LYS A 34 -3.95 9.54 2.96
CA LYS A 34 -2.60 10.11 2.82
C LYS A 34 -1.51 9.03 2.74
N PRO A 35 -1.64 8.05 1.83
CA PRO A 35 -0.67 6.97 1.74
C PRO A 35 0.68 7.50 1.23
N PRO A 36 1.82 6.98 1.73
CA PRO A 36 3.14 7.38 1.24
C PRO A 36 3.41 6.88 -0.19
N HIS A 37 2.92 5.67 -0.52
CA HIS A 37 3.05 5.06 -1.84
C HIS A 37 1.68 4.62 -2.36
N MET A 38 1.42 4.86 -3.64
CA MET A 38 0.20 4.48 -4.33
C MET A 38 0.52 3.80 -5.66
N VAL A 39 -0.08 2.64 -5.93
CA VAL A 39 0.15 1.87 -7.16
C VAL A 39 -1.14 1.80 -7.96
N LEU A 40 -1.14 2.40 -9.14
CA LEU A 40 -2.25 2.41 -10.09
C LEU A 40 -2.22 1.15 -10.96
N VAL A 41 -3.34 0.44 -11.00
CA VAL A 41 -3.57 -0.78 -11.78
C VAL A 41 -5.00 -0.77 -12.33
N HIS A 42 -5.32 -1.73 -13.20
CA HIS A 42 -6.70 -1.96 -13.69
C HIS A 42 -7.33 -0.71 -14.33
N GLY A 43 -6.58 -0.02 -15.18
CA GLY A 43 -7.07 1.09 -15.97
C GLY A 43 -6.41 1.14 -17.34
N GLU A 44 -6.99 1.91 -18.24
CA GLU A 44 -6.35 2.25 -19.51
C GLU A 44 -5.13 3.15 -19.23
N MET A 45 -4.05 2.98 -19.99
CA MET A 45 -2.75 3.61 -19.69
C MET A 45 -2.81 5.14 -19.72
N HIS A 46 -3.50 5.74 -20.69
CA HIS A 46 -3.66 7.20 -20.78
C HIS A 46 -4.54 7.73 -19.65
N GLU A 47 -5.67 7.09 -19.36
CA GLU A 47 -6.55 7.51 -18.25
C GLU A 47 -5.86 7.37 -16.89
N MET A 48 -5.08 6.30 -16.65
CA MET A 48 -4.26 6.17 -15.44
C MET A 48 -3.19 7.26 -15.34
N SER A 49 -2.57 7.64 -16.47
CA SER A 49 -1.57 8.72 -16.49
C SER A 49 -2.19 10.08 -16.18
N ARG A 50 -3.40 10.34 -16.68
CA ARG A 50 -4.17 11.55 -16.36
C ARG A 50 -4.58 11.57 -14.88
N LEU A 51 -5.06 10.45 -14.35
CA LEU A 51 -5.40 10.29 -12.93
C LEU A 51 -4.17 10.57 -12.03
N LYS A 52 -3.02 9.98 -12.36
CA LYS A 52 -1.74 10.20 -11.67
C LYS A 52 -1.39 11.69 -11.61
N ALA A 53 -1.42 12.39 -12.75
CA ALA A 53 -1.09 13.80 -12.82
C ALA A 53 -2.05 14.67 -12.00
N GLY A 54 -3.36 14.36 -12.04
CA GLY A 54 -4.37 15.08 -11.26
C GLY A 54 -4.19 14.92 -9.75
N ILE A 55 -3.88 13.71 -9.28
CA ILE A 55 -3.63 13.46 -7.85
C ILE A 55 -2.34 14.16 -7.40
N LEU A 56 -1.25 14.04 -8.16
CA LEU A 56 0.02 14.69 -7.81
C LEU A 56 -0.13 16.20 -7.64
N ARG A 57 -0.75 16.86 -8.62
CA ARG A 57 -1.02 18.31 -8.55
C ARG A 57 -1.81 18.68 -7.31
N SER A 58 -2.88 17.93 -7.01
CA SER A 58 -3.72 18.24 -5.85
C SER A 58 -3.00 18.00 -4.51
N PHE A 59 -2.03 17.09 -4.47
CA PHE A 59 -1.22 16.84 -3.27
C PHE A 59 -0.13 17.91 -3.09
N GLU A 60 0.47 18.38 -4.19
CA GLU A 60 1.40 19.52 -4.18
C GLU A 60 0.74 20.80 -3.66
N GLU A 61 -0.50 21.08 -4.08
CA GLU A 61 -1.28 22.23 -3.60
C GLU A 61 -1.54 22.18 -2.07
N GLU A 62 -1.53 21.00 -1.47
CA GLU A 62 -1.74 20.78 -0.02
C GLU A 62 -0.42 20.56 0.76
N ASN A 63 0.75 20.73 0.13
CA ASN A 63 2.06 20.41 0.71
C ASN A 63 2.16 18.96 1.25
N LEU A 64 1.44 18.03 0.64
CA LEU A 64 1.50 16.60 0.95
C LEU A 64 2.37 15.89 -0.09
N SER A 65 3.22 14.96 0.37
CA SER A 65 4.01 14.11 -0.52
C SER A 65 3.35 12.73 -0.69
N ILE A 66 3.30 12.26 -1.93
CA ILE A 66 2.83 10.93 -2.30
C ILE A 66 3.65 10.43 -3.48
N GLU A 67 4.10 9.18 -3.43
CA GLU A 67 4.77 8.54 -4.56
C GLU A 67 3.79 7.65 -5.33
N ILE A 68 3.47 8.04 -6.56
CA ILE A 68 2.50 7.32 -7.41
C ILE A 68 3.21 6.52 -8.50
N HIS A 69 2.98 5.21 -8.52
CA HIS A 69 3.48 4.26 -9.50
C HIS A 69 2.36 3.82 -10.45
N ASN A 70 2.67 3.68 -11.73
CA ASN A 70 1.76 3.15 -12.77
C ASN A 70 2.49 2.09 -13.61
N PRO A 71 2.87 0.95 -13.00
CA PRO A 71 3.66 -0.08 -13.65
C PRO A 71 2.87 -0.77 -14.77
N ARG A 72 3.55 -1.12 -15.86
CA ARG A 72 2.99 -2.00 -16.89
C ARG A 72 3.07 -3.45 -16.42
N ASN A 73 2.38 -4.34 -17.14
CA ASN A 73 2.55 -5.77 -16.92
C ASN A 73 4.03 -6.12 -17.01
N THR A 74 4.51 -6.93 -16.06
CA THR A 74 5.92 -7.33 -15.87
C THR A 74 6.87 -6.28 -15.27
N ASP A 75 6.42 -5.05 -15.04
CA ASP A 75 7.23 -4.05 -14.31
C ASP A 75 7.24 -4.35 -12.80
N THR A 76 8.42 -4.29 -12.19
CA THR A 76 8.58 -4.50 -10.74
C THR A 76 8.62 -3.18 -10.00
N VAL A 77 7.70 -2.96 -9.05
CA VAL A 77 7.73 -1.83 -8.11
C VAL A 77 8.49 -2.26 -6.85
N ARG A 78 9.57 -1.54 -6.50
CA ARG A 78 10.39 -1.83 -5.31
C ARG A 78 10.16 -0.74 -4.26
N LEU A 79 9.62 -1.13 -3.10
CA LEU A 79 9.41 -0.25 -1.95
C LEU A 79 10.33 -0.67 -0.80
N GLN A 80 11.03 0.29 -0.21
CA GLN A 80 11.92 0.03 0.92
C GLN A 80 11.25 0.42 2.23
N PHE A 81 11.06 -0.57 3.11
CA PHE A 81 10.51 -0.35 4.44
C PHE A 81 11.58 -0.63 5.49
N GLN A 82 11.98 0.40 6.24
CA GLN A 82 12.84 0.23 7.40
C GLN A 82 12.03 -0.36 8.54
N GLY A 83 12.05 -1.69 8.66
CA GLY A 83 11.41 -2.39 9.77
C GLY A 83 12.25 -2.28 11.05
N VAL A 84 11.72 -1.60 12.07
CA VAL A 84 12.28 -1.70 13.43
C VAL A 84 11.94 -3.09 13.98
N ARG A 85 12.96 -3.92 14.23
CA ARG A 85 12.75 -5.22 14.89
C ARG A 85 12.47 -4.99 16.36
N LYS A 86 11.21 -5.07 16.75
CA LYS A 86 10.77 -4.99 18.15
C LYS A 86 10.73 -6.39 18.74
N ALA A 87 11.41 -6.60 19.86
CA ALA A 87 11.32 -7.81 20.65
C ALA A 87 10.63 -7.53 21.99
N LYS A 88 9.79 -8.46 22.46
CA LYS A 88 9.14 -8.39 23.76
C LYS A 88 9.90 -9.26 24.75
N VAL A 89 10.35 -8.67 25.85
CA VAL A 89 10.87 -9.43 26.98
C VAL A 89 9.68 -10.01 27.74
N VAL A 90 9.70 -11.31 28.05
CA VAL A 90 8.61 -11.99 28.77
C VAL A 90 9.18 -12.82 29.92
N GLY A 91 8.31 -13.12 30.90
CA GLY A 91 8.64 -13.98 32.04
C GLY A 91 9.54 -13.32 33.09
N ALA A 92 10.46 -14.08 33.66
CA ALA A 92 11.35 -13.67 34.74
C ALA A 92 12.19 -12.44 34.38
N LEU A 93 12.61 -12.33 33.11
CA LEU A 93 13.36 -11.17 32.59
C LEU A 93 12.51 -9.88 32.51
N ALA A 94 11.17 -10.00 32.52
CA ALA A 94 10.26 -8.87 32.49
C ALA A 94 9.85 -8.39 33.90
N ILE A 95 10.22 -9.12 34.97
CA ILE A 95 9.89 -8.75 36.36
C ILE A 95 10.62 -7.46 36.77
N LYS A 96 11.84 -7.26 36.27
CA LYS A 96 12.61 -6.04 36.50
C LYS A 96 12.29 -5.02 35.41
N SER A 97 11.87 -3.82 35.80
CA SER A 97 11.69 -2.72 34.85
C SER A 97 13.06 -2.25 34.35
N ASN A 98 13.42 -2.66 33.14
CA ASN A 98 14.68 -2.28 32.50
C ASN A 98 14.59 -0.84 31.98
N LYS A 99 15.62 -0.03 32.27
CA LYS A 99 15.77 1.32 31.74
C LYS A 99 16.53 1.28 30.41
N VAL A 100 16.42 2.37 29.66
CA VAL A 100 17.21 2.56 28.43
C VAL A 100 18.70 2.53 28.82
N GLY A 101 19.44 1.55 28.30
CA GLY A 101 20.86 1.31 28.60
C GLY A 101 21.13 0.04 29.39
N ASP A 102 20.11 -0.59 29.97
CA ASP A 102 20.29 -1.87 30.67
C ASP A 102 20.53 -3.01 29.67
N VAL A 103 21.51 -3.86 29.96
CA VAL A 103 21.82 -5.04 29.14
C VAL A 103 20.83 -6.15 29.47
N VAL A 104 20.08 -6.60 28.46
CA VAL A 104 19.17 -7.74 28.57
C VAL A 104 19.83 -8.96 27.91
N SER A 105 20.00 -10.04 28.67
CA SER A 105 20.50 -11.33 28.18
C SER A 105 19.42 -12.40 28.33
N GLY A 106 19.30 -13.27 27.33
CA GLY A 106 18.27 -14.31 27.29
C GLY A 106 18.25 -15.03 25.95
N ILE A 107 17.27 -15.91 25.76
CA ILE A 107 17.06 -16.63 24.51
C ILE A 107 16.02 -15.87 23.67
N LEU A 108 16.39 -15.57 22.41
CA LEU A 108 15.50 -14.94 21.45
C LEU A 108 14.69 -15.98 20.69
N ILE A 109 13.38 -16.02 20.91
CA ILE A 109 12.43 -16.84 20.18
C ILE A 109 11.81 -15.98 19.06
N LYS A 110 11.94 -16.44 17.81
CA LYS A 110 11.29 -15.83 16.65
C LYS A 110 10.10 -16.67 16.22
N ARG A 111 8.91 -16.08 16.21
CA ARG A 111 7.69 -16.66 15.62
C ARG A 111 7.16 -15.70 14.55
N ASN A 112 7.42 -16.03 13.28
CA ASN A 112 7.12 -15.16 12.13
C ASN A 112 7.81 -13.78 12.26
N PHE A 113 7.02 -12.72 12.44
CA PHE A 113 7.49 -11.34 12.65
C PHE A 113 7.56 -10.92 14.12
N ASN A 114 7.13 -11.80 15.04
CA ASN A 114 7.19 -11.54 16.47
C ASN A 114 8.48 -12.09 17.05
N TYR A 115 9.15 -11.24 17.83
CA TYR A 115 10.38 -11.57 18.54
C TYR A 115 10.09 -11.52 20.04
N GLN A 116 10.49 -12.57 20.76
CA GLN A 116 10.33 -12.67 22.21
C GLN A 116 11.67 -13.02 22.84
N VAL A 117 12.03 -12.37 23.95
CA VAL A 117 13.22 -12.68 24.73
C VAL A 117 12.76 -13.31 26.04
N VAL A 118 13.23 -14.53 26.31
CA VAL A 118 12.87 -15.33 27.50
C VAL A 118 14.11 -15.69 28.32
N ASP A 119 13.92 -15.96 29.60
CA ASP A 119 14.97 -16.55 30.43
C ASP A 119 15.18 -18.03 30.03
N PRO A 120 16.42 -18.54 29.93
CA PRO A 120 16.68 -19.96 29.69
C PRO A 120 15.95 -20.91 30.64
N LYS A 121 15.65 -20.48 31.88
CA LYS A 121 14.95 -21.28 32.89
C LYS A 121 13.47 -21.51 32.60
N GLU A 122 12.88 -20.75 31.68
CA GLU A 122 11.45 -20.85 31.32
C GLU A 122 11.21 -21.71 30.06
N LEU A 123 12.28 -22.28 29.51
CA LEU A 123 12.24 -23.15 28.33
C LEU A 123 12.19 -24.65 28.68
N THR A 124 12.18 -24.97 29.97
CA THR A 124 12.02 -26.32 30.55
C THR A 124 10.70 -26.40 31.30
#